data_AF-A0AA39XZV5-F1
#
_entry.id   AF-A0AA39XZV5-F1
#
_cell.length_a   1.000
_cell.length_b   1.000
_cell.length_c   1.000
_cell.angle_alpha   90.00
_cell.angle_beta   90.00
_cell.angle_gamma   90.00
#
_symmetry.space_group_name_H-M   'P 1'
#
loop_
_entity.id
_entity.type
_entity.pdbx_description
1 polymer ?
#
loop_
_entity_poly.entity_id
_entity_poly.type
_entity_poly.pdbx_seq_one_letter_code
_entity_poly.pdbx_strand_id
1 'polypeptide(L)'
;MGMGMGMGMMPMHQQREGHQSQYRKELDVLINTQDHTEDLYLADNAAIFRFTSSSLFNVVYPLMASGESGFPIDGFDISTVTYQGGTIDFPLPIYVHQNRGGELEGSSYLGFTKHAYLAFAQVKHAVEGVQKARADSINTNKPGSESRDTSSDSIEAHELESGTLLTMQLQDGTSEPSEPGVDQPVKIRLTNLGEIIAIMIPVLLTSPDVVSRLQSSLRSLGDLLSINAEEKLTPNPPEFTAMVSIRTRTFQSASSSCLPEADFRPLSLSLLAHADRQISHPKVPTSTAAWDSASTATIKQRILEIQKRRERLAQEGREWDMEEMAVRVKCAKYVYTVLFCAGIVVAGGLVCGFTVGEQIAGVDPFNIAMFTWLLAGFIILVAKSIRVVEWPWRDFLLGRVTCRSLSELRDVTGANEQDLYLYLLTKESETVLITRGPYNKMFVRREEHSSGGFSIDIKPEVRTLVAAGLILVKVSMQDGSALVCLDLRRGSEKRDVRTSIRHSGNEAGDHVCRYPPRPGDRIQDVELSRAPVWAGLRWNKILGIYHAADRKVR
;
A
#
# COMPACT_ATOMS: atom_id res chain seq x y z
N MET A 1 92.59 7.51 -38.00
CA MET A 1 92.77 6.88 -36.67
C MET A 1 91.83 7.58 -35.70
N GLY A 2 90.84 6.98 -35.05
CA GLY A 2 90.20 5.67 -35.09
C GLY A 2 88.71 5.91 -34.72
N MET A 3 87.77 5.18 -35.33
CA MET A 3 87.03 4.05 -34.73
C MET A 3 86.18 4.47 -33.51
N GLY A 4 84.88 4.19 -33.41
CA GLY A 4 83.95 3.38 -34.19
C GLY A 4 82.79 2.89 -33.29
N MET A 5 81.62 2.63 -33.88
CA MET A 5 80.50 1.75 -33.44
C MET A 5 79.78 2.15 -32.13
N GLY A 6 78.44 2.08 -31.97
CA GLY A 6 77.37 1.38 -32.67
C GLY A 6 76.54 0.57 -31.63
N MET A 7 75.20 0.54 -31.79
CA MET A 7 74.13 -0.13 -30.99
C MET A 7 73.44 0.74 -29.92
N GLY A 8 72.12 0.79 -29.81
CA GLY A 8 71.03 0.20 -30.59
C GLY A 8 69.70 0.81 -30.11
N MET A 9 68.90 1.34 -31.04
CA MET A 9 67.52 1.79 -30.78
C MET A 9 66.58 0.58 -30.83
N MET A 10 65.82 0.37 -29.76
CA MET A 10 64.52 -0.31 -29.84
C MET A 10 63.44 0.74 -30.11
N PRO A 11 62.56 0.55 -31.11
CA PRO A 11 61.30 1.29 -31.16
C PRO A 11 60.24 0.54 -30.36
N MET A 12 59.88 1.10 -29.21
CA MET A 12 58.55 0.92 -28.63
C MET A 12 57.60 1.94 -29.28
N HIS A 13 56.33 1.55 -29.39
CA HIS A 13 55.18 2.29 -29.92
C HIS A 13 55.04 2.40 -31.44
N GLN A 14 54.37 1.39 -32.01
CA GLN A 14 53.51 1.61 -33.16
C GLN A 14 52.35 0.62 -33.15
N GLN A 15 51.27 0.95 -32.43
CA GLN A 15 49.92 0.40 -32.68
C GLN A 15 48.86 1.06 -31.78
N ARG A 16 48.46 2.31 -32.09
CA ARG A 16 47.14 2.82 -31.66
C ARG A 16 46.61 4.06 -32.41
N GLU A 17 47.03 4.29 -33.66
CA GLU A 17 46.52 5.43 -34.46
C GLU A 17 45.51 5.03 -35.55
N GLY A 18 45.30 3.73 -35.79
CA GLY A 18 44.44 3.26 -36.88
C GLY A 18 42.95 3.57 -36.69
N HIS A 19 42.38 3.35 -35.50
CA HIS A 19 40.93 3.41 -35.31
C HIS A 19 40.36 4.83 -35.12
N GLN A 20 41.12 5.78 -34.56
CA GLN A 20 40.67 7.18 -34.50
C GLN A 20 40.61 7.84 -35.87
N SER A 21 41.43 7.40 -36.83
CA SER A 21 41.46 7.99 -38.18
C SER A 21 40.25 7.59 -39.04
N GLN A 22 39.70 6.38 -38.83
CA GLN A 22 38.51 5.92 -39.54
C GLN A 22 37.26 6.63 -39.04
N TYR A 23 37.07 6.72 -37.72
CA TYR A 23 35.91 7.40 -37.13
C TYR A 23 35.86 8.88 -37.51
N ARG A 24 37.03 9.53 -37.59
CA ARG A 24 37.14 10.94 -37.99
C ARG A 24 36.89 11.14 -39.48
N LYS A 25 37.34 10.21 -40.34
CA LYS A 25 37.05 10.23 -41.78
C LYS A 25 35.58 9.93 -42.07
N GLU A 26 34.95 9.03 -41.32
CA GLU A 26 33.51 8.78 -41.41
C GLU A 26 32.71 10.01 -40.97
N LEU A 27 33.13 10.69 -39.90
CA LEU A 27 32.51 11.96 -39.46
C LEU A 27 32.69 13.08 -40.49
N ASP A 28 33.88 13.22 -41.08
CA ASP A 28 34.17 14.25 -42.08
C ASP A 28 33.44 13.99 -43.41
N VAL A 29 33.16 12.72 -43.74
CA VAL A 29 32.31 12.36 -44.90
C VAL A 29 30.86 12.69 -44.59
N LEU A 30 30.36 12.36 -43.39
CA LEU A 30 28.99 12.67 -42.93
C LEU A 30 28.71 14.17 -42.81
N ILE A 31 29.71 14.99 -42.47
CA ILE A 31 29.54 16.46 -42.37
C ILE A 31 29.47 17.12 -43.77
N ASN A 32 30.04 16.49 -44.81
CA ASN A 32 30.11 17.07 -46.15
C ASN A 32 28.97 16.63 -47.08
N THR A 33 28.25 15.53 -46.79
CA THR A 33 26.99 15.19 -47.46
C THR A 33 25.83 15.92 -46.79
N GLN A 34 25.45 17.06 -47.34
CA GLN A 34 24.30 17.83 -46.88
C GLN A 34 23.00 17.19 -47.39
N ASP A 35 22.69 16.00 -46.89
CA ASP A 35 21.45 15.28 -47.20
C ASP A 35 20.51 15.37 -45.98
N HIS A 36 19.36 16.03 -46.13
CA HIS A 36 18.43 16.32 -45.03
C HIS A 36 17.88 15.06 -44.34
N THR A 37 18.03 13.89 -44.96
CA THR A 37 17.71 12.57 -44.43
C THR A 37 18.76 12.04 -43.44
N GLU A 38 20.02 12.43 -43.57
CA GLU A 38 21.11 12.06 -42.65
C GLU A 38 21.01 12.84 -41.33
N ASP A 39 20.53 14.09 -41.37
CA ASP A 39 20.24 14.91 -40.19
C ASP A 39 19.14 14.29 -39.30
N LEU A 40 18.10 13.72 -39.92
CA LEU A 40 17.02 13.00 -39.23
C LEU A 40 17.54 11.71 -38.58
N TYR A 41 18.37 10.93 -39.27
CA TYR A 41 18.96 9.70 -38.75
C TYR A 41 19.91 9.95 -37.56
N LEU A 42 20.75 10.99 -37.64
CA LEU A 42 21.64 11.38 -36.55
C LEU A 42 20.87 11.95 -35.35
N ALA A 43 19.81 12.73 -35.59
CA ALA A 43 18.92 13.21 -34.55
C ALA A 43 18.21 12.04 -33.82
N ASP A 44 17.72 11.05 -34.57
CA ASP A 44 17.07 9.86 -34.03
C ASP A 44 18.06 9.00 -33.23
N ASN A 45 19.28 8.78 -33.74
CA ASN A 45 20.33 8.06 -33.01
C ASN A 45 20.78 8.79 -31.74
N ALA A 46 20.90 10.12 -31.79
CA ALA A 46 21.20 10.92 -30.61
C ALA A 46 20.06 10.86 -29.58
N ALA A 47 18.80 10.84 -30.04
CA ALA A 47 17.63 10.67 -29.18
C ALA A 47 17.62 9.29 -28.53
N ILE A 48 17.90 8.21 -29.28
CA ILE A 48 17.99 6.84 -28.76
C ILE A 48 19.17 6.67 -27.79
N PHE A 49 20.33 7.25 -28.10
CA PHE A 49 21.50 7.21 -27.21
C PHE A 49 21.23 7.97 -25.91
N ARG A 50 20.61 9.16 -25.99
CA ARG A 50 20.21 9.93 -24.82
C ARG A 50 19.15 9.20 -24.01
N PHE A 51 18.19 8.55 -24.66
CA PHE A 51 17.19 7.70 -24.05
C PHE A 51 17.83 6.55 -23.27
N THR A 52 18.72 5.78 -23.91
CA THR A 52 19.36 4.60 -23.31
C THR A 52 20.29 4.99 -22.16
N SER A 53 21.18 5.98 -22.37
CA SER A 53 22.10 6.46 -21.34
C SER A 53 21.38 7.08 -20.14
N SER A 54 20.36 7.92 -20.37
CA SER A 54 19.53 8.50 -19.31
C SER A 54 18.80 7.42 -18.53
N SER A 55 18.14 6.49 -19.22
CA SER A 55 17.39 5.40 -18.58
C SER A 55 18.31 4.52 -17.72
N LEU A 56 19.47 4.14 -18.24
CA LEU A 56 20.43 3.30 -17.52
C LEU A 56 21.03 4.05 -16.32
N PHE A 57 21.36 5.33 -16.48
CA PHE A 57 21.78 6.17 -15.36
C PHE A 57 20.70 6.26 -14.29
N ASN A 58 19.42 6.41 -14.67
CA ASN A 58 18.31 6.48 -13.73
C ASN A 58 18.07 5.18 -12.95
N VAL A 59 18.38 4.01 -13.55
CA VAL A 59 18.30 2.72 -12.86
C VAL A 59 19.41 2.57 -11.82
N VAL A 60 20.62 3.05 -12.14
CA VAL A 60 21.79 2.87 -11.27
C VAL A 60 21.91 3.99 -10.23
N TYR A 61 21.41 5.19 -10.51
CA TYR A 61 21.49 6.33 -9.61
C TYR A 61 20.94 6.04 -8.19
N PRO A 62 19.80 5.35 -8.00
CA PRO A 62 19.30 4.97 -6.69
C PRO A 62 20.22 4.03 -5.88
N LEU A 63 21.24 3.41 -6.52
CA LEU A 63 22.26 2.62 -5.82
C LEU A 63 23.35 3.47 -5.19
N MET A 64 23.50 4.72 -5.61
CA MET A 64 24.49 5.60 -4.99
C MET A 64 24.13 5.79 -3.51
N ALA A 65 25.08 5.48 -2.64
CA ALA A 65 24.87 5.61 -1.20
C ALA A 65 24.65 7.07 -0.82
N SER A 66 23.56 7.35 -0.11
CA SER A 66 23.35 8.65 0.53
C SER A 66 23.87 8.59 1.97
N GLY A 67 24.73 9.54 2.33
CA GLY A 67 25.21 9.71 3.70
C GLY A 67 24.11 10.09 4.70
N GLU A 68 22.94 10.54 4.23
CA GLU A 68 21.82 10.97 5.07
C GLU A 68 21.09 9.79 5.75
N SER A 69 21.21 8.60 5.18
CA SER A 69 20.60 7.38 5.72
C SER A 69 21.22 6.96 7.07
N GLY A 70 22.47 7.36 7.33
CA GLY A 70 23.25 6.92 8.47
C GLY A 70 23.55 5.41 8.49
N PHE A 71 23.26 4.69 7.40
CA PHE A 71 23.69 3.30 7.23
C PHE A 71 25.11 3.28 6.64
N PRO A 72 25.90 2.24 6.96
CA PRO A 72 27.22 2.10 6.37
C PRO A 72 27.10 1.83 4.86
N ILE A 73 28.18 2.06 4.10
CA ILE A 73 28.16 1.95 2.63
C ILE A 73 27.78 0.53 2.18
N ASP A 74 28.07 -0.49 2.98
CA ASP A 74 27.72 -1.89 2.74
C ASP A 74 26.36 -2.29 3.34
N GLY A 75 25.69 -1.40 4.09
CA GLY A 75 24.42 -1.62 4.75
C GLY A 75 23.26 -0.97 4.01
N PHE A 76 22.39 -1.78 3.43
CA PHE A 76 21.15 -1.31 2.81
C PHE A 76 19.99 -2.32 2.92
N ASP A 77 18.79 -1.77 2.79
CA ASP A 77 17.50 -2.47 2.66
C ASP A 77 16.66 -1.77 1.59
N ILE A 78 16.58 -2.39 0.41
CA ILE A 78 15.72 -1.94 -0.69
C ILE A 78 14.51 -2.84 -0.70
N SER A 79 13.32 -2.26 -0.62
CA SER A 79 12.09 -3.03 -0.58
C SER A 79 11.00 -2.38 -1.38
N THR A 80 10.20 -3.21 -2.04
CA THR A 80 9.02 -2.77 -2.76
C THR A 80 7.86 -3.68 -2.41
N VAL A 81 6.72 -3.08 -2.14
CA VAL A 81 5.49 -3.77 -1.76
C VAL A 81 4.35 -3.19 -2.59
N THR A 82 3.63 -4.07 -3.27
CA THR A 82 2.37 -3.77 -3.94
C THR A 82 1.27 -4.57 -3.29
N TYR A 83 0.19 -3.91 -2.94
CA TYR A 83 -0.89 -4.55 -2.23
C TYR A 83 -2.26 -3.99 -2.52
N GLN A 84 -3.30 -4.77 -2.22
CA GLN A 84 -4.69 -4.39 -2.50
C GLN A 84 -5.34 -3.84 -1.22
N GLY A 85 -5.40 -2.51 -1.14
CA GLY A 85 -6.18 -1.80 -0.13
C GLY A 85 -7.60 -1.51 -0.59
N GLY A 86 -8.28 -0.68 0.18
CA GLY A 86 -9.63 -0.22 -0.10
C GLY A 86 -10.71 -1.28 0.19
N THR A 87 -11.75 -1.26 -0.63
CA THR A 87 -12.91 -2.17 -0.51
C THR A 87 -13.00 -3.05 -1.74
N ILE A 88 -13.74 -4.15 -1.67
CA ILE A 88 -13.79 -5.12 -2.78
C ILE A 88 -14.46 -4.52 -4.03
N ASP A 89 -15.40 -3.60 -3.86
CA ASP A 89 -16.01 -2.87 -4.97
C ASP A 89 -15.10 -1.80 -5.57
N PHE A 90 -14.15 -1.30 -4.77
CA PHE A 90 -13.22 -0.23 -5.13
C PHE A 90 -11.82 -0.64 -4.68
N PRO A 91 -11.21 -1.63 -5.34
CA PRO A 91 -9.89 -2.10 -4.98
C PRO A 91 -8.89 -0.96 -5.23
N LEU A 92 -8.07 -0.68 -4.23
CA LEU A 92 -7.04 0.34 -4.31
C LEU A 92 -5.66 -0.34 -4.35
N PRO A 93 -5.05 -0.49 -5.53
CA PRO A 93 -3.69 -1.01 -5.60
C PRO A 93 -2.74 0.04 -5.02
N ILE A 94 -2.20 -0.23 -3.84
CA ILE A 94 -1.24 0.65 -3.17
C ILE A 94 0.15 0.09 -3.42
N TYR A 95 0.98 0.92 -4.01
CA TYR A 95 2.37 0.63 -4.28
C TYR A 95 3.25 1.47 -3.35
N VAL A 96 4.22 0.83 -2.69
CA VAL A 96 5.17 1.47 -1.77
C VAL A 96 6.58 0.94 -2.04
N HIS A 97 7.54 1.85 -2.13
CA HIS A 97 8.95 1.55 -2.36
C HIS A 97 9.81 2.25 -1.30
N GLN A 98 10.77 1.51 -0.77
CA GLN A 98 11.86 2.01 0.06
C GLN A 98 13.15 1.91 -0.75
N ASN A 99 13.77 3.06 -0.99
CA ASN A 99 15.04 3.13 -1.69
C ASN A 99 16.22 2.72 -0.78
N ARG A 100 17.43 2.65 -1.35
CA ARG A 100 18.65 2.31 -0.62
C ARG A 100 18.89 3.22 0.60
N GLY A 101 18.56 4.51 0.49
CA GLY A 101 18.73 5.48 1.57
C GLY A 101 17.73 5.31 2.71
N GLY A 102 16.60 4.64 2.48
CA GLY A 102 15.49 4.57 3.43
C GLY A 102 14.42 5.63 3.18
N GLU A 103 14.46 6.33 2.05
CA GLU A 103 13.36 7.19 1.60
C GLU A 103 12.20 6.35 1.09
N LEU A 104 10.99 6.88 1.26
CA LEU A 104 9.76 6.18 0.95
C LEU A 104 9.03 6.90 -0.19
N GLU A 105 8.65 6.13 -1.19
CA GLU A 105 7.87 6.59 -2.32
C GLU A 105 6.66 5.67 -2.49
N GLY A 106 5.55 6.21 -2.95
CA GLY A 106 4.38 5.41 -3.25
C GLY A 106 3.48 6.03 -4.29
N SER A 107 2.58 5.20 -4.81
CA SER A 107 1.50 5.62 -5.68
C SER A 107 0.33 4.64 -5.56
N SER A 108 -0.88 5.13 -5.82
CA SER A 108 -2.08 4.31 -6.04
C SER A 108 -2.55 4.30 -7.49
N TYR A 109 -1.78 4.92 -8.39
CA TYR A 109 -2.18 5.08 -9.77
C TYR A 109 -2.12 3.74 -10.50
N LEU A 110 -3.25 3.32 -11.06
CA LEU A 110 -3.37 2.01 -11.72
C LEU A 110 -2.34 1.84 -12.85
N GLY A 111 -2.14 2.88 -13.67
CA GLY A 111 -1.15 2.82 -14.75
C GLY A 111 0.26 2.58 -14.22
N PHE A 112 0.61 3.16 -13.07
CA PHE A 112 1.90 2.97 -12.44
C PHE A 112 2.06 1.53 -11.94
N THR A 113 1.08 1.01 -11.22
CA THR A 113 1.08 -0.37 -10.72
C THR A 113 1.15 -1.39 -11.86
N LYS A 114 0.51 -1.10 -13.00
CA LYS A 114 0.57 -1.96 -14.18
C LYS A 114 2.00 -2.12 -14.73
N HIS A 115 2.74 -1.01 -14.87
CA HIS A 115 4.13 -1.06 -15.34
C HIS A 115 5.06 -1.71 -14.30
N ALA A 116 4.81 -1.47 -13.01
CA ALA A 116 5.57 -2.10 -11.94
C ALA A 116 5.47 -3.63 -11.95
N TYR A 117 4.34 -4.20 -12.38
CA TYR A 117 4.18 -5.67 -12.55
C TYR A 117 5.29 -6.28 -13.40
N LEU A 118 5.63 -5.64 -14.52
CA LEU A 118 6.68 -6.13 -15.42
C LEU A 118 8.03 -6.21 -14.68
N ALA A 119 8.33 -5.23 -13.84
CA ALA A 119 9.55 -5.27 -13.02
C ALA A 119 9.51 -6.44 -12.03
N PHE A 120 8.38 -6.70 -11.36
CA PHE A 120 8.24 -7.87 -10.48
C PHE A 120 8.37 -9.21 -11.23
N ALA A 121 7.82 -9.31 -12.44
CA ALA A 121 7.98 -10.49 -13.29
C ALA A 121 9.45 -10.71 -13.68
N GLN A 122 10.18 -9.64 -14.00
CA GLN A 122 11.61 -9.71 -14.28
C GLN A 122 12.43 -10.14 -13.05
N VAL A 123 12.07 -9.66 -11.85
CA VAL A 123 12.67 -10.15 -10.60
C VAL A 123 12.41 -11.64 -10.44
N LYS A 124 11.18 -12.13 -10.69
CA LYS A 124 10.83 -13.55 -10.59
C LYS A 124 11.70 -14.38 -11.52
N HIS A 125 11.83 -13.97 -12.78
CA HIS A 125 12.68 -14.65 -13.76
C HIS A 125 14.16 -14.65 -13.36
N ALA A 126 14.68 -13.53 -12.85
CA ALA A 126 16.06 -13.47 -12.37
C ALA A 126 16.31 -14.41 -11.18
N VAL A 127 15.34 -14.50 -10.27
CA VAL A 127 15.36 -15.41 -9.12
C VAL A 127 15.37 -16.88 -9.56
N GLU A 128 14.44 -17.26 -10.45
CA GLU A 128 14.37 -18.61 -11.00
C GLU A 128 15.66 -18.99 -11.76
N GLY A 129 16.23 -18.04 -12.50
CA GLY A 129 17.50 -18.21 -13.20
C GLY A 129 18.68 -18.50 -12.26
N VAL A 130 18.80 -17.75 -11.16
CA VAL A 130 19.84 -17.97 -10.13
C VAL A 130 19.64 -19.32 -9.43
N GLN A 131 18.41 -19.69 -9.11
CA GLN A 131 18.12 -21.00 -8.51
C GLN A 131 18.47 -22.16 -9.44
N LYS A 132 18.13 -22.04 -10.74
CA LYS A 132 18.46 -23.05 -11.75
C LYS A 132 19.96 -23.19 -11.94
N ALA A 133 20.69 -22.07 -12.08
CA ALA A 133 22.14 -22.08 -12.22
C ALA A 133 22.84 -22.76 -11.02
N ARG A 134 22.32 -22.54 -9.81
CA ARG A 134 22.79 -23.25 -8.60
C ARG A 134 22.52 -24.75 -8.66
N ALA A 135 21.31 -25.16 -9.04
CA ALA A 135 20.96 -26.58 -9.17
C ALA A 135 21.85 -27.28 -10.21
N ASP A 136 22.13 -26.62 -11.34
CA ASP A 136 22.99 -27.15 -12.39
C ASP A 136 24.45 -27.28 -11.94
N SER A 137 24.95 -26.35 -11.12
CA SER A 137 26.30 -26.41 -10.53
C SER A 137 26.48 -27.57 -9.52
N ILE A 138 25.42 -27.92 -8.79
CA ILE A 138 25.44 -29.04 -7.84
C ILE A 138 25.43 -30.37 -8.59
N ASN A 139 24.68 -30.46 -9.69
CA ASN A 139 24.59 -31.69 -10.49
C ASN A 139 25.84 -31.97 -11.34
N THR A 140 26.57 -30.93 -11.75
CA THR A 140 27.85 -31.08 -12.50
C THR A 140 29.02 -31.46 -11.60
N ASN A 141 28.94 -31.21 -10.29
CA ASN A 141 29.97 -31.56 -9.30
C ASN A 141 29.71 -32.91 -8.59
N LYS A 142 29.10 -33.90 -9.27
CA LYS A 142 29.03 -35.29 -8.80
C LYS A 142 30.18 -36.12 -9.41
N PRO A 143 31.37 -36.25 -8.77
CA PRO A 143 32.31 -37.29 -9.13
C PRO A 143 31.92 -38.59 -8.42
N GLY A 144 31.87 -39.68 -9.17
CA GLY A 144 31.88 -41.01 -8.57
C GLY A 144 33.25 -41.28 -7.94
N SER A 145 33.28 -41.46 -6.62
CA SER A 145 34.27 -42.31 -5.95
C SER A 145 33.88 -42.54 -4.50
N GLU A 146 34.00 -43.79 -4.09
CA GLU A 146 33.73 -44.36 -2.77
C GLU A 146 34.64 -43.79 -1.66
N SER A 147 34.10 -43.80 -0.43
CA SER A 147 34.80 -43.92 0.86
C SER A 147 36.02 -43.03 1.15
N ARG A 148 35.85 -42.03 2.03
CA ARG A 148 36.64 -41.95 3.28
C ARG A 148 36.09 -40.91 4.27
N ASP A 149 36.20 -41.31 5.53
CA ASP A 149 35.63 -40.70 6.72
C ASP A 149 36.21 -39.33 7.11
N THR A 150 35.36 -38.58 7.84
CA THR A 150 35.66 -37.72 8.98
C THR A 150 36.76 -36.68 8.86
N SER A 151 36.35 -35.42 8.64
CA SER A 151 36.57 -34.26 9.52
C SER A 151 36.63 -32.98 8.69
N SER A 152 35.49 -32.29 8.55
CA SER A 152 35.45 -30.93 7.99
C SER A 152 34.53 -30.07 8.85
N ASP A 153 34.94 -29.83 10.08
CA ASP A 153 34.21 -28.99 11.05
C ASP A 153 34.97 -27.70 11.40
N SER A 154 35.87 -27.21 10.53
CA SER A 154 36.69 -26.02 10.86
C SER A 154 37.08 -25.08 9.71
N ILE A 155 36.39 -25.11 8.57
CA ILE A 155 36.58 -24.08 7.51
C ILE A 155 35.30 -23.23 7.30
N GLU A 156 34.38 -23.18 8.27
CA GLU A 156 33.20 -22.29 8.19
C GLU A 156 33.36 -20.97 8.98
N ALA A 157 34.52 -20.72 9.61
CA ALA A 157 34.68 -19.59 10.53
C ALA A 157 35.26 -18.30 9.89
N HIS A 158 35.67 -18.30 8.61
CA HIS A 158 36.35 -17.15 8.00
C HIS A 158 35.74 -16.59 6.69
N GLU A 159 34.64 -17.13 6.16
CA GLU A 159 33.82 -16.49 5.09
C GLU A 159 32.64 -15.67 5.67
N LEU A 160 32.86 -15.04 6.84
CA LEU A 160 31.78 -14.77 7.78
C LEU A 160 31.01 -13.44 7.63
N GLU A 161 31.37 -12.52 6.73
CA GLU A 161 30.88 -11.13 6.86
C GLU A 161 29.91 -10.63 5.78
N SER A 162 29.93 -11.12 4.54
CA SER A 162 29.07 -10.59 3.46
C SER A 162 27.95 -11.54 3.06
N GLY A 163 26.73 -11.31 3.54
CA GLY A 163 25.54 -12.01 3.07
C GLY A 163 24.46 -11.03 2.65
N THR A 164 24.00 -11.10 1.40
CA THR A 164 22.80 -10.40 0.95
C THR A 164 21.64 -11.39 0.92
N LEU A 165 20.52 -11.04 1.56
CA LEU A 165 19.31 -11.84 1.60
C LEU A 165 18.24 -11.20 0.71
N LEU A 166 17.72 -11.98 -0.23
CA LEU A 166 16.53 -11.65 -0.97
C LEU A 166 15.32 -12.33 -0.31
N THR A 167 14.22 -11.61 -0.17
CA THR A 167 12.89 -12.16 0.09
C THR A 167 11.95 -11.69 -1.01
N MET A 168 11.25 -12.63 -1.64
CA MET A 168 10.30 -12.33 -2.72
C MET A 168 9.00 -13.12 -2.55
N GLN A 169 7.88 -12.46 -2.84
CA GLN A 169 6.56 -13.06 -2.94
C GLN A 169 5.82 -12.35 -4.08
N LEU A 170 5.25 -13.09 -5.03
CA LEU A 170 4.42 -12.55 -6.11
C LEU A 170 3.19 -13.45 -6.23
N GLN A 171 2.01 -12.89 -5.99
CA GLN A 171 0.73 -13.59 -6.06
C GLN A 171 -0.17 -12.91 -7.08
N ASP A 172 -0.54 -13.67 -8.11
CA ASP A 172 -1.50 -13.23 -9.12
C ASP A 172 -2.93 -13.51 -8.59
N GLY A 173 -3.79 -12.49 -8.61
CA GLY A 173 -5.14 -12.47 -8.03
C GLY A 173 -6.18 -13.34 -8.75
N THR A 174 -5.83 -13.93 -9.90
CA THR A 174 -6.66 -14.93 -10.61
C THR A 174 -6.48 -16.35 -10.08
N SER A 175 -5.54 -16.56 -9.16
CA SER A 175 -5.27 -17.87 -8.58
C SER A 175 -6.27 -18.09 -7.43
N GLU A 176 -7.13 -19.12 -7.51
CA GLU A 176 -7.88 -19.59 -6.34
C GLU A 176 -6.91 -19.79 -5.17
N PRO A 177 -7.31 -19.53 -3.91
CA PRO A 177 -6.42 -19.65 -2.76
C PRO A 177 -5.83 -21.06 -2.72
N SER A 178 -4.60 -21.19 -3.18
CA SER A 178 -3.93 -22.45 -3.40
C SER A 178 -3.77 -23.24 -2.11
N GLU A 179 -3.72 -24.56 -2.27
CA GLU A 179 -3.47 -25.55 -1.22
C GLU A 179 -2.32 -25.16 -0.26
N PRO A 180 -2.37 -25.64 0.99
CA PRO A 180 -1.40 -25.28 2.03
C PRO A 180 0.03 -25.70 1.66
N GLY A 181 0.80 -24.77 1.06
CA GLY A 181 2.23 -24.96 0.81
C GLY A 181 2.85 -24.07 -0.27
N VAL A 182 2.06 -23.55 -1.22
CA VAL A 182 2.60 -22.95 -2.47
C VAL A 182 3.01 -21.46 -2.33
N ASP A 183 2.42 -20.71 -1.40
CA ASP A 183 2.60 -19.24 -1.31
C ASP A 183 3.57 -18.79 -0.20
N GLN A 184 4.61 -19.58 0.11
CA GLN A 184 5.63 -19.11 1.05
C GLN A 184 6.59 -18.13 0.36
N PRO A 185 7.01 -17.04 1.05
CA PRO A 185 7.96 -16.10 0.48
C PRO A 185 9.29 -16.81 0.19
N VAL A 186 9.74 -16.72 -1.06
CA VAL A 186 11.00 -17.27 -1.53
C VAL A 186 12.14 -16.47 -0.89
N LYS A 187 12.95 -17.14 -0.08
CA LYS A 187 14.13 -16.54 0.57
C LYS A 187 15.40 -17.12 -0.03
N ILE A 188 16.27 -16.26 -0.55
CA ILE A 188 17.51 -16.66 -1.20
C ILE A 188 18.66 -15.86 -0.62
N ARG A 189 19.70 -16.58 -0.17
CA ARG A 189 20.98 -15.97 0.20
C ARG A 189 21.83 -15.82 -1.05
N LEU A 190 22.22 -14.59 -1.38
CA LEU A 190 23.11 -14.23 -2.49
C LEU A 190 24.53 -14.12 -1.95
N THR A 191 25.45 -14.89 -2.54
CA THR A 191 26.85 -14.99 -2.08
C THR A 191 27.82 -14.39 -3.09
N ASN A 192 27.48 -14.42 -4.38
CA ASN A 192 28.32 -13.86 -5.45
C ASN A 192 27.80 -12.48 -5.90
N LEU A 193 28.72 -11.54 -6.14
CA LEU A 193 28.41 -10.22 -6.70
C LEU A 193 27.64 -10.31 -8.03
N GLY A 194 27.95 -11.31 -8.86
CA GLY A 194 27.20 -11.55 -10.10
C GLY A 194 25.72 -11.85 -9.85
N GLU A 195 25.41 -12.68 -8.85
CA GLU A 195 24.03 -12.97 -8.46
C GLU A 195 23.33 -11.75 -7.85
N ILE A 196 24.06 -10.98 -7.02
CA ILE A 196 23.56 -9.75 -6.42
C ILE A 196 23.18 -8.76 -7.51
N ILE A 197 24.05 -8.47 -8.48
CA ILE A 197 23.77 -7.52 -9.57
C ILE A 197 22.61 -8.02 -10.44
N ALA A 198 22.60 -9.32 -10.79
CA ALA A 198 21.56 -9.91 -11.64
C ALA A 198 20.15 -9.74 -11.06
N ILE A 199 20.00 -9.75 -9.74
CA ILE A 199 18.71 -9.57 -9.05
C ILE A 199 18.46 -8.12 -8.66
N MET A 200 19.49 -7.38 -8.26
CA MET A 200 19.38 -6.00 -7.81
C MET A 200 18.91 -5.07 -8.91
N ILE A 201 19.39 -5.24 -10.16
CA ILE A 201 18.96 -4.42 -11.29
C ILE A 201 17.43 -4.54 -11.52
N PRO A 202 16.85 -5.75 -11.67
CA PRO A 202 15.39 -5.93 -11.71
C PRO A 202 14.64 -5.34 -10.52
N VAL A 203 15.19 -5.42 -9.30
CA VAL A 203 14.55 -4.83 -8.12
C VAL A 203 14.54 -3.30 -8.21
N LEU A 204 15.58 -2.66 -8.72
CA LEU A 204 15.60 -1.21 -8.93
C LEU A 204 14.60 -0.76 -9.99
N LEU A 205 14.33 -1.60 -11.00
CA LEU A 205 13.28 -1.34 -11.98
C LEU A 205 11.89 -1.27 -11.35
N THR A 206 11.71 -1.80 -10.13
CA THR A 206 10.44 -1.61 -9.42
C THR A 206 10.26 -0.16 -8.98
N SER A 207 11.33 0.59 -8.68
CA SER A 207 11.28 1.95 -8.10
C SER A 207 10.40 2.93 -8.88
N PRO A 208 9.58 3.76 -8.21
CA PRO A 208 8.73 4.74 -8.89
C PRO A 208 9.42 5.77 -9.73
N ASP A 209 10.60 6.20 -9.32
CA ASP A 209 11.37 7.15 -10.11
C ASP A 209 11.78 6.51 -11.45
N VAL A 210 12.16 5.25 -11.42
CA VAL A 210 12.59 4.50 -12.60
C VAL A 210 11.39 4.20 -13.49
N VAL A 211 10.28 3.70 -12.93
CA VAL A 211 9.06 3.38 -13.68
C VAL A 211 8.49 4.61 -14.37
N SER A 212 8.37 5.75 -13.66
CA SER A 212 7.84 7.00 -14.23
C SER A 212 8.73 7.55 -15.35
N ARG A 213 10.05 7.54 -15.17
CA ARG A 213 11.00 7.96 -16.20
C ARG A 213 10.95 7.03 -17.41
N LEU A 214 10.93 5.71 -17.21
CA LEU A 214 10.79 4.74 -18.30
C LEU A 214 9.47 4.95 -19.05
N GLN A 215 8.36 5.17 -18.36
CA GLN A 215 7.06 5.46 -18.99
C GLN A 215 7.11 6.76 -19.81
N SER A 216 7.67 7.84 -19.27
CA SER A 216 7.81 9.11 -20.01
C SER A 216 8.72 8.95 -21.24
N SER A 217 9.76 8.13 -21.11
CA SER A 217 10.72 7.88 -22.18
C SER A 217 10.12 6.98 -23.27
N LEU A 218 9.30 5.98 -22.89
CA LEU A 218 8.54 5.15 -23.83
C LEU A 218 7.48 5.94 -24.60
N ARG A 219 6.82 6.91 -23.96
CA ARG A 219 5.91 7.85 -24.62
C ARG A 219 6.64 8.66 -25.68
N SER A 220 7.77 9.27 -25.30
CA SER A 220 8.60 10.03 -26.24
C SER A 220 9.11 9.17 -27.41
N LEU A 221 9.42 7.89 -27.18
CA LEU A 221 9.82 6.96 -28.24
C LEU A 221 8.64 6.58 -29.14
N GLY A 222 7.45 6.40 -28.57
CA GLY A 222 6.21 6.16 -29.31
C GLY A 222 5.87 7.29 -30.27
N ASP A 223 6.00 8.53 -29.79
CA ASP A 223 5.80 9.74 -30.59
C ASP A 223 6.80 9.79 -31.76
N LEU A 224 8.08 9.46 -31.52
CA LEU A 224 9.11 9.41 -32.56
C LEU A 224 8.85 8.31 -33.60
N LEU A 225 8.44 7.12 -33.15
CA LEU A 225 8.21 5.98 -34.04
C LEU A 225 6.83 6.02 -34.73
N SER A 226 6.00 7.04 -34.45
CA SER A 226 4.59 7.10 -34.90
C SER A 226 3.79 5.84 -34.55
N ILE A 227 4.21 5.11 -33.52
CA ILE A 227 3.52 3.94 -32.99
C ILE A 227 2.67 4.46 -31.86
N ASN A 228 1.38 4.11 -31.84
CA ASN A 228 0.51 4.34 -30.68
C ASN A 228 0.97 3.44 -29.52
N ALA A 229 2.07 3.85 -28.90
CA ALA A 229 2.86 3.05 -27.97
C ALA A 229 2.11 2.86 -26.65
N GLU A 230 1.24 3.80 -26.26
CA GLU A 230 0.46 3.67 -25.04
C GLU A 230 -0.52 2.48 -25.10
N GLU A 231 -1.21 2.24 -26.21
CA GLU A 231 -2.21 1.17 -26.29
C GLU A 231 -1.58 -0.23 -26.42
N LYS A 232 -0.40 -0.33 -27.05
CA LYS A 232 0.33 -1.61 -27.24
C LYS A 232 1.34 -1.93 -26.13
N LEU A 233 1.91 -0.93 -25.45
CA LEU A 233 2.95 -1.12 -24.43
C LEU A 233 2.44 -1.02 -23.00
N THR A 234 1.19 -0.58 -22.76
CA THR A 234 0.63 -0.73 -21.41
C THR A 234 0.35 -2.20 -21.16
N PRO A 235 1.05 -2.84 -20.20
CA PRO A 235 0.75 -4.21 -19.85
C PRO A 235 -0.68 -4.28 -19.32
N ASN A 236 -1.38 -5.37 -19.63
CA ASN A 236 -2.62 -5.76 -18.97
C ASN A 236 -2.30 -6.85 -17.94
N PRO A 237 -1.70 -6.51 -16.79
CA PRO A 237 -1.43 -7.50 -15.76
C PRO A 237 -2.71 -7.90 -15.06
N PRO A 238 -2.76 -9.12 -14.48
CA PRO A 238 -3.80 -9.47 -13.52
C PRO A 238 -3.73 -8.52 -12.31
N GLU A 239 -4.80 -8.48 -11.51
CA GLU A 239 -4.68 -7.96 -10.16
C GLU A 239 -3.60 -8.78 -9.43
N PHE A 240 -2.69 -8.13 -8.71
CA PHE A 240 -1.59 -8.85 -8.08
C PHE A 240 -1.19 -8.20 -6.76
N THR A 241 -0.64 -9.03 -5.86
CA THR A 241 0.08 -8.56 -4.68
C THR A 241 1.51 -9.04 -4.77
N ALA A 242 2.45 -8.17 -4.43
CA ALA A 242 3.87 -8.48 -4.57
C ALA A 242 4.69 -7.86 -3.45
N MET A 243 5.71 -8.58 -3.03
CA MET A 243 6.74 -8.08 -2.15
C MET A 243 8.09 -8.53 -2.69
N VAL A 244 9.03 -7.59 -2.79
CA VAL A 244 10.43 -7.90 -2.95
C VAL A 244 11.24 -7.08 -1.96
N SER A 245 12.23 -7.70 -1.34
CA SER A 245 13.21 -7.00 -0.53
C SER A 245 14.58 -7.61 -0.68
N ILE A 246 15.58 -6.75 -0.88
CA ILE A 246 17.00 -7.08 -0.84
C ILE A 246 17.58 -6.38 0.37
N ARG A 247 18.12 -7.18 1.29
CA ARG A 247 18.72 -6.69 2.52
C ARG A 247 20.11 -7.27 2.72
N THR A 248 20.98 -6.47 3.31
CA THR A 248 22.34 -6.89 3.67
C THR A 248 22.40 -7.32 5.13
N ARG A 249 23.33 -8.22 5.45
CA ARG A 249 23.53 -8.69 6.83
C ARG A 249 24.00 -7.56 7.76
N THR A 250 24.80 -6.63 7.23
CA THR A 250 25.25 -5.40 7.91
C THR A 250 24.09 -4.50 8.28
N PHE A 251 23.11 -4.32 7.38
CA PHE A 251 21.85 -3.66 7.73
C PHE A 251 21.08 -4.44 8.79
N GLN A 252 20.99 -5.77 8.66
CA GLN A 252 20.26 -6.61 9.60
C GLN A 252 20.85 -6.56 11.01
N SER A 253 22.18 -6.57 11.15
CA SER A 253 22.87 -6.48 12.46
C SER A 253 22.73 -5.09 13.08
N ALA A 254 22.89 -4.03 12.28
CA ALA A 254 22.65 -2.67 12.76
C ALA A 254 21.21 -2.48 13.23
N SER A 255 20.26 -2.98 12.43
CA SER A 255 18.82 -2.83 12.70
C SER A 255 18.35 -3.71 13.85
N SER A 256 18.81 -4.97 13.97
CA SER A 256 18.37 -5.88 15.04
C SER A 256 18.76 -5.41 16.43
N SER A 257 19.83 -4.63 16.56
CA SER A 257 20.25 -4.04 17.84
C SER A 257 19.36 -2.88 18.32
N CYS A 258 18.68 -2.17 17.40
CA CYS A 258 17.89 -0.98 17.71
C CYS A 258 16.36 -1.16 17.59
N LEU A 259 15.90 -2.23 16.93
CA LEU A 259 14.50 -2.42 16.58
C LEU A 259 13.59 -3.21 17.57
N PRO A 260 14.03 -4.01 18.54
CA PRO A 260 13.12 -4.87 19.32
C PRO A 260 11.99 -4.11 20.02
N GLU A 261 12.29 -2.93 20.58
CA GLU A 261 11.34 -2.05 21.29
C GLU A 261 10.91 -0.82 20.48
N ALA A 262 11.38 -0.69 19.23
CA ALA A 262 11.07 0.45 18.39
C ALA A 262 9.61 0.41 17.91
N ASP A 263 8.97 1.58 17.93
CA ASP A 263 7.63 1.83 17.40
C ASP A 263 7.59 2.01 15.87
N PHE A 264 8.71 1.78 15.19
CA PHE A 264 8.85 1.86 13.73
C PHE A 264 9.63 0.65 13.18
N ARG A 265 9.42 0.34 11.90
CA ARG A 265 10.09 -0.73 11.16
C ARG A 265 10.42 -0.28 9.74
N PRO A 266 11.54 -0.74 9.13
CA PRO A 266 11.75 -0.55 7.70
C PRO A 266 10.66 -1.31 6.91
N LEU A 267 10.42 -0.91 5.65
CA LEU A 267 9.36 -1.46 4.81
C LEU A 267 9.42 -2.97 4.73
N SER A 268 10.61 -3.53 4.56
CA SER A 268 10.87 -4.98 4.42
C SER A 268 10.53 -5.82 5.66
N LEU A 269 10.37 -5.18 6.82
CA LEU A 269 10.01 -5.78 8.12
C LEU A 269 8.68 -5.23 8.66
N SER A 270 8.04 -4.33 7.91
CA SER A 270 6.77 -3.73 8.28
C SER A 270 5.61 -4.69 8.01
N LEU A 271 4.45 -4.42 8.60
CA LEU A 271 3.24 -5.21 8.34
C LEU A 271 2.79 -5.16 6.87
N LEU A 272 3.20 -4.12 6.13
CA LEU A 272 2.89 -3.97 4.70
C LEU A 272 3.54 -5.06 3.85
N ALA A 273 4.78 -5.42 4.17
CA ALA A 273 5.55 -6.40 3.40
C ALA A 273 5.06 -7.85 3.52
N HIS A 274 3.99 -8.06 4.28
CA HIS A 274 3.35 -9.36 4.38
C HIS A 274 1.97 -9.28 3.73
N ALA A 275 1.87 -9.83 2.52
CA ALA A 275 0.65 -9.80 1.69
C ALA A 275 -0.59 -10.35 2.43
N ASP A 276 -0.39 -11.32 3.33
CA ASP A 276 -1.46 -11.92 4.15
C ASP A 276 -1.92 -11.03 5.34
N ARG A 277 -1.22 -9.94 5.66
CA ARG A 277 -1.38 -9.17 6.92
C ARG A 277 -2.21 -7.89 6.78
N GLN A 278 -2.94 -7.72 5.68
CA GLN A 278 -3.57 -6.44 5.30
C GLN A 278 -4.97 -6.20 5.85
N ILE A 279 -5.27 -6.89 6.94
CA ILE A 279 -6.63 -7.01 7.37
C ILE A 279 -6.81 -6.35 8.73
N SER A 280 -7.66 -5.32 8.72
CA SER A 280 -8.13 -4.58 9.88
C SER A 280 -8.95 -5.49 10.80
N HIS A 281 -8.29 -6.34 11.59
CA HIS A 281 -8.99 -7.18 12.56
C HIS A 281 -8.29 -7.23 13.93
N PRO A 282 -9.00 -6.95 15.04
CA PRO A 282 -8.43 -6.87 16.39
C PRO A 282 -7.86 -8.19 16.92
N LYS A 283 -8.19 -9.33 16.30
CA LYS A 283 -7.68 -10.64 16.73
C LYS A 283 -6.46 -11.13 15.94
N VAL A 284 -6.05 -10.40 14.89
CA VAL A 284 -4.83 -10.68 14.11
C VAL A 284 -3.65 -10.12 14.90
N PRO A 285 -2.62 -10.93 15.23
CA PRO A 285 -1.44 -10.43 15.94
C PRO A 285 -0.81 -9.28 15.14
N THR A 286 -0.70 -8.11 15.76
CA THR A 286 -0.20 -6.87 15.14
C THR A 286 1.30 -6.67 15.31
N SER A 287 1.94 -7.43 16.19
CA SER A 287 3.39 -7.48 16.31
C SER A 287 3.97 -8.43 15.27
N THR A 288 5.03 -7.99 14.58
CA THR A 288 5.79 -8.85 13.64
C THR A 288 6.24 -10.15 14.33
N ALA A 289 6.67 -10.07 15.60
CA ALA A 289 7.12 -11.24 16.37
C ALA A 289 5.98 -12.19 16.74
N ALA A 290 4.82 -11.66 17.13
CA ALA A 290 3.66 -12.48 17.47
C ALA A 290 3.09 -13.19 16.23
N TRP A 291 3.21 -12.56 15.06
CA TRP A 291 2.82 -13.19 13.80
C TRP A 291 3.76 -14.30 13.36
N ASP A 292 5.07 -14.09 13.48
CA ASP A 292 6.05 -15.11 13.11
C ASP A 292 5.88 -16.39 13.95
N SER A 293 5.25 -16.28 15.13
CA SER A 293 4.87 -17.40 16.00
C SER A 293 3.48 -18.00 15.74
N ALA A 294 2.64 -17.37 14.93
CA ALA A 294 1.26 -17.79 14.72
C ALA A 294 1.12 -18.85 13.61
N SER A 295 0.20 -19.81 13.78
CA SER A 295 -0.05 -20.87 12.80
C SER A 295 -0.65 -20.30 11.50
N THR A 296 -0.02 -20.61 10.36
CA THR A 296 -0.43 -20.18 9.01
C THR A 296 -1.87 -20.56 8.66
N ALA A 297 -2.37 -21.70 9.14
CA ALA A 297 -3.75 -22.12 8.92
C ALA A 297 -4.77 -21.21 9.61
N THR A 298 -4.49 -20.80 10.85
CA THR A 298 -5.38 -19.91 11.62
C THR A 298 -5.44 -18.50 11.02
N ILE A 299 -4.32 -18.06 10.44
CA ILE A 299 -4.19 -16.80 9.72
C ILE A 299 -5.08 -16.82 8.46
N LYS A 300 -4.95 -17.86 7.63
CA LYS A 300 -5.73 -17.99 6.39
C LYS A 300 -7.24 -18.02 6.63
N GLN A 301 -7.70 -18.78 7.63
CA GLN A 301 -9.12 -18.82 7.99
C GLN A 301 -9.68 -17.44 8.35
N ARG A 302 -8.91 -16.66 9.12
CA ARG A 302 -9.31 -15.31 9.51
C ARG A 302 -9.34 -14.38 8.31
N ILE A 303 -8.37 -14.49 7.41
CA ILE A 303 -8.32 -13.72 6.16
C ILE A 303 -9.61 -13.90 5.37
N LEU A 304 -10.02 -15.15 5.15
CA LEU A 304 -11.25 -15.49 4.42
C LEU A 304 -12.49 -14.94 5.13
N GLU A 305 -12.57 -15.05 6.46
CA GLU A 305 -13.68 -14.49 7.23
C GLU A 305 -13.81 -12.98 7.01
N ILE A 306 -12.68 -12.27 6.98
CA ILE A 306 -12.69 -10.82 6.83
C ILE A 306 -13.01 -10.40 5.39
N GLN A 307 -12.46 -11.08 4.39
CA GLN A 307 -12.83 -10.88 3.00
C GLN A 307 -14.34 -11.02 2.83
N LYS A 308 -14.93 -12.12 3.32
CA LYS A 308 -16.37 -12.35 3.27
C LYS A 308 -17.20 -11.24 3.96
N ARG A 309 -16.73 -10.73 5.10
CA ARG A 309 -17.40 -9.61 5.79
C ARG A 309 -17.32 -8.31 4.98
N ARG A 310 -16.17 -8.03 4.35
CA ARG A 310 -16.01 -6.87 3.46
C ARG A 310 -16.82 -7.01 2.18
N GLU A 311 -16.93 -8.21 1.60
CA GLU A 311 -17.80 -8.48 0.45
C GLU A 311 -19.25 -8.18 0.78
N ARG A 312 -19.70 -8.66 1.94
CA ARG A 312 -21.05 -8.38 2.44
C ARG A 312 -21.27 -6.89 2.62
N LEU A 313 -20.32 -6.18 3.25
CA LEU A 313 -20.42 -4.73 3.44
C LEU A 313 -20.45 -3.98 2.12
N ALA A 314 -19.64 -4.41 1.15
CA ALA A 314 -19.58 -3.80 -0.17
C ALA A 314 -20.93 -3.96 -0.90
N GLN A 315 -21.47 -5.19 -0.91
CA GLN A 315 -22.80 -5.49 -1.45
C GLN A 315 -23.90 -4.67 -0.78
N GLU A 316 -23.95 -4.63 0.56
CA GLU A 316 -24.92 -3.83 1.31
C GLU A 316 -24.74 -2.33 1.03
N GLY A 317 -23.49 -1.87 0.90
CA GLY A 317 -23.12 -0.49 0.67
C GLY A 317 -23.47 0.04 -0.72
N ARG A 318 -23.61 -0.82 -1.74
CA ARG A 318 -24.11 -0.42 -3.07
C ARG A 318 -25.55 0.07 -3.03
N GLU A 319 -26.32 -0.38 -2.05
CA GLU A 319 -27.71 0.05 -1.87
C GLU A 319 -27.85 1.33 -1.04
N TRP A 320 -26.76 1.84 -0.47
CA TRP A 320 -26.79 3.05 0.35
C TRP A 320 -26.83 4.28 -0.55
N ASP A 321 -27.72 5.20 -0.17
CA ASP A 321 -27.85 6.48 -0.83
C ASP A 321 -27.11 7.52 0.02
N MET A 322 -25.97 8.00 -0.48
CA MET A 322 -25.08 8.90 0.23
C MET A 322 -25.40 10.36 -0.14
N GLU A 323 -26.01 11.07 0.79
CA GLU A 323 -26.27 12.50 0.68
C GLU A 323 -25.11 13.30 1.27
N GLU A 324 -25.10 14.62 1.08
CA GLU A 324 -24.03 15.48 1.60
C GLU A 324 -23.87 15.38 3.13
N MET A 325 -24.98 15.19 3.87
CA MET A 325 -25.00 15.26 5.33
C MET A 325 -25.42 13.96 6.03
N ALA A 326 -25.82 12.95 5.26
CA ALA A 326 -26.41 11.72 5.79
C ALA A 326 -26.22 10.54 4.84
N VAL A 327 -26.21 9.33 5.41
CA VAL A 327 -26.21 8.07 4.67
C VAL A 327 -27.56 7.39 4.86
N ARG A 328 -28.30 7.15 3.78
CA ARG A 328 -29.58 6.45 3.80
C ARG A 328 -29.38 4.96 3.59
N VAL A 329 -29.85 4.17 4.54
CA VAL A 329 -29.79 2.70 4.51
C VAL A 329 -31.19 2.12 4.45
N LYS A 330 -31.41 1.08 3.64
CA LYS A 330 -32.69 0.37 3.62
C LYS A 330 -32.78 -0.57 4.82
N CYS A 331 -33.82 -0.43 5.63
CA CYS A 331 -34.13 -1.27 6.79
C CYS A 331 -35.58 -1.80 6.73
N ALA A 332 -36.01 -2.21 5.53
CA ALA A 332 -37.38 -2.64 5.27
C ALA A 332 -37.87 -3.75 6.21
N LYS A 333 -37.03 -4.76 6.47
CA LYS A 333 -37.40 -5.89 7.34
C LYS A 333 -37.79 -5.43 8.74
N TYR A 334 -37.01 -4.56 9.36
CA TYR A 334 -37.30 -4.05 10.70
C TYR A 334 -38.61 -3.24 10.72
N VAL A 335 -38.76 -2.30 9.77
CA VAL A 335 -39.98 -1.48 9.68
C VAL A 335 -41.22 -2.35 9.49
N TYR A 336 -41.19 -3.30 8.55
CA TYR A 336 -42.32 -4.19 8.33
C TYR A 336 -42.61 -5.09 9.53
N THR A 337 -41.61 -5.56 10.28
CA THR A 337 -41.85 -6.31 11.52
C THR A 337 -42.50 -5.46 12.60
N VAL A 338 -42.09 -4.21 12.77
CA VAL A 338 -42.69 -3.28 13.74
C VAL A 338 -44.13 -2.95 13.34
N LEU A 339 -44.38 -2.66 12.06
CA LEU A 339 -45.73 -2.40 11.54
C LEU A 339 -46.63 -3.63 11.67
N PHE A 340 -46.08 -4.83 11.43
CA PHE A 340 -46.80 -6.09 11.61
C PHE A 340 -47.17 -6.34 13.07
N CYS A 341 -46.24 -6.16 14.01
CA CYS A 341 -46.52 -6.27 15.45
C CYS A 341 -47.57 -5.24 15.90
N ALA A 342 -47.44 -3.99 15.48
CA ALA A 342 -48.45 -2.95 15.75
C ALA A 342 -49.81 -3.32 15.15
N GLY A 343 -49.82 -3.88 13.93
CA GLY A 343 -51.01 -4.38 13.27
C GLY A 343 -51.70 -5.52 14.04
N ILE A 344 -50.93 -6.46 14.60
CA ILE A 344 -51.47 -7.53 15.48
C ILE A 344 -52.13 -6.92 16.72
N VAL A 345 -51.51 -5.93 17.35
CA VAL A 345 -52.07 -5.27 18.54
C VAL A 345 -53.40 -4.59 18.22
N VAL A 346 -53.46 -3.85 17.11
CA VAL A 346 -54.69 -3.19 16.65
C VAL A 346 -55.77 -4.21 16.27
N ALA A 347 -55.42 -5.24 15.50
CA ALA A 347 -56.34 -6.29 15.10
C ALA A 347 -56.88 -7.06 16.31
N GLY A 348 -56.03 -7.39 17.29
CA GLY A 348 -56.42 -8.01 18.54
C GLY A 348 -57.40 -7.15 19.34
N GLY A 349 -57.14 -5.84 19.43
CA GLY A 349 -58.04 -4.89 20.08
C GLY A 349 -59.40 -4.77 19.38
N LEU A 350 -59.42 -4.75 18.05
CA LEU A 350 -60.65 -4.75 17.26
C LEU A 350 -61.44 -6.07 17.43
N VAL A 351 -60.76 -7.21 17.36
CA VAL A 351 -61.39 -8.52 17.58
C VAL A 351 -62.00 -8.59 18.98
N CYS A 352 -61.30 -8.14 20.02
CA CYS A 352 -61.87 -8.04 21.37
C CYS A 352 -63.08 -7.10 21.40
N GLY A 353 -63.02 -5.93 20.74
CA GLY A 353 -64.14 -5.00 20.67
C GLY A 353 -65.39 -5.57 19.99
N PHE A 354 -65.23 -6.40 18.95
CA PHE A 354 -66.33 -7.00 18.21
C PHE A 354 -66.82 -8.35 18.77
N THR A 355 -65.97 -9.13 19.43
CA THR A 355 -66.32 -10.48 19.92
C THR A 355 -66.76 -10.49 21.38
N VAL A 356 -66.33 -9.53 22.18
CA VAL A 356 -66.73 -9.39 23.59
C VAL A 356 -68.04 -8.61 23.66
N GLY A 357 -69.13 -9.28 23.30
CA GLY A 357 -70.49 -8.77 23.46
C GLY A 357 -70.96 -8.85 24.92
N GLU A 358 -71.48 -7.73 25.44
CA GLU A 358 -72.29 -7.51 26.66
C GLU A 358 -71.85 -8.03 28.05
N GLN A 359 -70.71 -8.71 28.25
CA GLN A 359 -70.44 -9.38 29.55
C GLN A 359 -69.19 -8.97 30.33
N ILE A 360 -68.83 -7.68 30.37
CA ILE A 360 -67.99 -7.15 31.46
C ILE A 360 -68.68 -5.93 32.07
N ALA A 361 -69.31 -6.11 33.23
CA ALA A 361 -69.99 -5.04 33.94
C ALA A 361 -69.00 -3.90 34.26
N GLY A 362 -69.19 -2.75 33.61
CA GLY A 362 -68.42 -1.52 33.85
C GLY A 362 -67.26 -1.22 32.90
N VAL A 363 -67.03 -2.00 31.84
CA VAL A 363 -65.98 -1.72 30.85
C VAL A 363 -66.58 -1.68 29.44
N ASP A 364 -66.44 -0.54 28.76
CA ASP A 364 -66.81 -0.39 27.35
C ASP A 364 -65.76 -1.11 26.45
N PRO A 365 -66.16 -2.13 25.66
CA PRO A 365 -65.27 -2.82 24.73
C PRO A 365 -64.58 -1.90 23.72
N PHE A 366 -65.20 -0.75 23.38
CA PHE A 366 -64.58 0.24 22.49
C PHE A 366 -63.43 1.00 23.15
N ASN A 367 -63.42 1.13 24.48
CA ASN A 367 -62.27 1.72 25.17
C ASN A 367 -61.04 0.82 25.07
N ILE A 368 -61.20 -0.51 25.08
CA ILE A 368 -60.09 -1.46 24.88
C ILE A 368 -59.48 -1.27 23.49
N ALA A 369 -60.32 -1.12 22.45
CA ALA A 369 -59.84 -0.81 21.11
C ALA A 369 -59.02 0.49 21.11
N MET A 370 -59.52 1.57 21.72
CA MET A 370 -58.76 2.83 21.84
C MET A 370 -57.40 2.66 22.55
N PHE A 371 -57.34 1.91 23.66
CA PHE A 371 -56.08 1.64 24.34
C PHE A 371 -55.10 0.83 23.48
N THR A 372 -55.57 -0.14 22.71
CA THR A 372 -54.71 -0.90 21.79
C THR A 372 -54.17 -0.06 20.64
N TRP A 373 -54.95 0.90 20.12
CA TRP A 373 -54.48 1.88 19.13
C TRP A 373 -53.40 2.79 19.73
N LEU A 374 -53.61 3.28 20.95
CA LEU A 374 -52.60 4.09 21.67
C LEU A 374 -51.32 3.28 21.92
N LEU A 375 -51.45 2.02 22.34
CA LEU A 375 -50.32 1.13 22.58
C LEU A 375 -49.55 0.85 21.28
N ALA A 376 -50.25 0.59 20.17
CA ALA A 376 -49.62 0.39 18.86
C ALA A 376 -48.88 1.65 18.39
N GLY A 377 -49.47 2.84 18.55
CA GLY A 377 -48.79 4.11 18.28
C GLY A 377 -47.54 4.30 19.14
N PHE A 378 -47.62 3.95 20.44
CA PHE A 378 -46.49 4.01 21.35
C PHE A 378 -45.36 3.03 20.95
N ILE A 379 -45.71 1.79 20.59
CA ILE A 379 -44.74 0.80 20.08
C ILE A 379 -44.00 1.33 18.86
N ILE A 380 -44.70 1.94 17.90
CA ILE A 380 -44.09 2.52 16.70
C ILE A 380 -43.16 3.68 17.07
N LEU A 381 -43.59 4.58 17.97
CA LEU A 381 -42.77 5.71 18.42
C LEU A 381 -41.50 5.25 19.13
N VAL A 382 -41.60 4.27 20.04
CA VAL A 382 -40.45 3.69 20.72
C VAL A 382 -39.52 3.00 19.72
N ALA A 383 -40.06 2.14 18.85
CA ALA A 383 -39.28 1.45 17.82
C ALA A 383 -38.50 2.43 16.91
N LYS A 384 -39.14 3.53 16.54
CA LYS A 384 -38.51 4.61 15.78
C LYS A 384 -37.35 5.27 16.53
N SER A 385 -37.49 5.51 17.83
CA SER A 385 -36.47 6.16 18.67
C SER A 385 -35.27 5.29 19.04
N ILE A 386 -35.37 3.96 18.91
CA ILE A 386 -34.29 3.04 19.32
C ILE A 386 -33.07 3.10 18.40
N ARG A 387 -33.28 3.34 17.09
CA ARG A 387 -32.22 3.20 16.09
C ARG A 387 -31.53 4.51 15.70
N VAL A 388 -32.29 5.61 15.62
CA VAL A 388 -31.78 6.91 15.17
C VAL A 388 -32.49 8.01 15.94
N VAL A 389 -31.75 9.08 16.26
CA VAL A 389 -32.26 10.22 17.02
C VAL A 389 -33.39 10.94 16.28
N GLU A 390 -33.24 11.16 14.97
CA GLU A 390 -34.24 11.80 14.11
C GLU A 390 -34.54 10.94 12.88
N TRP A 391 -35.70 10.25 12.88
CA TRP A 391 -36.14 9.46 11.73
C TRP A 391 -37.39 10.08 11.09
N PRO A 392 -37.34 10.64 9.87
CA PRO A 392 -38.53 11.18 9.21
C PRO A 392 -39.60 10.10 8.98
N TRP A 393 -40.88 10.43 9.18
CA TRP A 393 -41.98 9.48 8.95
C TRP A 393 -42.05 8.97 7.51
N ARG A 394 -41.74 9.83 6.54
CA ARG A 394 -41.62 9.44 5.13
C ARG A 394 -40.59 8.32 4.94
N ASP A 395 -39.42 8.47 5.52
CA ASP A 395 -38.34 7.49 5.39
C ASP A 395 -38.69 6.20 6.15
N PHE A 396 -39.27 6.32 7.34
CA PHE A 396 -39.76 5.18 8.11
C PHE A 396 -40.75 4.33 7.31
N LEU A 397 -41.79 4.95 6.72
CA LEU A 397 -42.80 4.24 5.94
C LEU A 397 -42.22 3.64 4.63
N LEU A 398 -41.19 4.26 4.07
CA LEU A 398 -40.45 3.72 2.92
C LEU A 398 -39.43 2.65 3.30
N GLY A 399 -39.31 2.29 4.58
CA GLY A 399 -38.34 1.31 5.05
C GLY A 399 -36.89 1.77 4.93
N ARG A 400 -36.63 3.08 4.99
CA ARG A 400 -35.31 3.71 4.87
C ARG A 400 -34.94 4.42 6.16
N VAL A 401 -33.69 4.33 6.58
CA VAL A 401 -33.15 4.98 7.78
C VAL A 401 -32.09 5.98 7.35
N THR A 402 -32.22 7.24 7.77
CA THR A 402 -31.25 8.31 7.54
C THR A 402 -30.25 8.35 8.70
N CYS A 403 -29.02 7.87 8.48
CA CYS A 403 -27.96 7.90 9.49
C CYS A 403 -27.15 9.19 9.32
N ARG A 404 -26.95 9.94 10.41
CA ARG A 404 -26.15 11.19 10.43
C ARG A 404 -24.81 11.04 11.13
N SER A 405 -24.55 9.91 11.77
CA SER A 405 -23.25 9.56 12.33
C SER A 405 -22.79 8.17 11.91
N LEU A 406 -21.49 7.93 12.06
CA LEU A 406 -20.88 6.62 11.83
C LEU A 406 -21.35 5.60 12.88
N SER A 407 -21.57 6.02 14.13
CA SER A 407 -22.18 5.17 15.17
C SER A 407 -23.61 4.74 14.84
N GLU A 408 -24.46 5.64 14.34
CA GLU A 408 -25.82 5.30 13.89
C GLU A 408 -25.77 4.31 12.71
N LEU A 409 -24.87 4.54 11.77
CA LEU A 409 -24.67 3.65 10.63
C LEU A 409 -24.25 2.25 11.09
N ARG A 410 -23.33 2.14 12.06
CA ARG A 410 -22.95 0.89 12.71
C ARG A 410 -24.14 0.22 13.38
N ASP A 411 -24.92 0.97 14.14
CA ASP A 411 -26.04 0.42 14.91
C ASP A 411 -27.16 -0.07 14.00
N VAL A 412 -27.37 0.56 12.82
CA VAL A 412 -28.38 0.15 11.84
C VAL A 412 -27.92 -1.05 11.00
N THR A 413 -26.68 -1.03 10.52
CA THR A 413 -26.13 -2.08 9.62
C THR A 413 -25.61 -3.30 10.38
N GLY A 414 -25.17 -3.13 11.62
CA GLY A 414 -24.44 -4.15 12.39
C GLY A 414 -23.05 -4.45 11.84
N ALA A 415 -22.53 -3.63 10.92
CA ALA A 415 -21.22 -3.79 10.34
C ALA A 415 -20.10 -3.38 11.32
N ASN A 416 -18.88 -3.85 11.07
CA ASN A 416 -17.74 -3.48 11.89
C ASN A 416 -17.39 -2.00 11.69
N GLU A 417 -17.12 -1.31 12.79
CA GLU A 417 -16.74 0.11 12.84
C GLU A 417 -15.60 0.49 11.90
N GLN A 418 -14.54 -0.32 11.88
CA GLN A 418 -13.34 -0.04 11.12
C GLN A 418 -13.55 -0.34 9.63
N ASP A 419 -14.34 -1.38 9.30
CA ASP A 419 -14.69 -1.68 7.92
C ASP A 419 -15.62 -0.60 7.33
N LEU A 420 -16.55 -0.05 8.14
CA LEU A 420 -17.37 1.11 7.76
C LEU A 420 -16.50 2.36 7.53
N TYR A 421 -15.55 2.62 8.42
CA TYR A 421 -14.62 3.74 8.28
C TYR A 421 -13.76 3.62 7.02
N LEU A 422 -13.20 2.42 6.77
CA LEU A 422 -12.46 2.10 5.54
C LEU A 422 -13.31 2.29 4.29
N TYR A 423 -14.58 1.86 4.35
CA TYR A 423 -15.52 2.00 3.25
C TYR A 423 -15.76 3.47 2.88
N LEU A 424 -16.02 4.31 3.88
CA LEU A 424 -16.21 5.75 3.68
C LEU A 424 -14.93 6.44 3.17
N LEU A 425 -13.75 6.10 3.70
CA LEU A 425 -12.49 6.65 3.22
C LEU A 425 -12.19 6.27 1.77
N THR A 426 -12.47 5.02 1.38
CA THR A 426 -12.19 4.54 0.02
C THR A 426 -13.12 5.18 -1.00
N LYS A 427 -14.38 5.44 -0.62
CA LYS A 427 -15.39 6.08 -1.47
C LYS A 427 -15.40 7.59 -1.42
N GLU A 428 -14.51 8.23 -0.67
CA GLU A 428 -14.52 9.67 -0.47
C GLU A 428 -14.48 10.45 -1.81
N SER A 429 -13.67 10.01 -2.77
CA SER A 429 -13.55 10.71 -4.07
C SER A 429 -14.84 10.67 -4.89
N GLU A 430 -15.68 9.65 -4.70
CA GLU A 430 -16.90 9.41 -5.50
C GLU A 430 -18.16 9.90 -4.80
N THR A 431 -18.10 10.16 -3.50
CA THR A 431 -19.25 10.53 -2.69
C THR A 431 -19.32 12.03 -2.51
N VAL A 432 -20.52 12.57 -2.32
CA VAL A 432 -20.74 14.00 -2.01
C VAL A 432 -20.72 14.28 -0.52
N LEU A 433 -20.43 13.27 0.31
CA LEU A 433 -20.51 13.31 1.75
C LEU A 433 -19.52 14.34 2.32
N ILE A 434 -20.03 15.26 3.13
CA ILE A 434 -19.25 16.24 3.89
C ILE A 434 -19.16 15.73 5.32
N THR A 435 -17.93 15.56 5.79
CA THR A 435 -17.68 14.96 7.11
C THR A 435 -17.47 16.00 8.20
N ARG A 436 -18.02 15.74 9.39
CA ARG A 436 -17.85 16.55 10.60
C ARG A 436 -17.48 15.67 11.80
N GLY A 437 -17.22 16.28 12.94
CA GLY A 437 -16.95 15.57 14.19
C GLY A 437 -15.46 15.40 14.51
N PRO A 438 -15.14 14.80 15.66
CA PRO A 438 -13.78 14.83 16.23
C PRO A 438 -12.74 14.04 15.43
N TYR A 439 -13.15 13.05 14.62
CA TYR A 439 -12.24 12.16 13.89
C TYR A 439 -12.34 12.32 12.37
N ASN A 440 -12.90 13.42 11.87
CA ASN A 440 -13.02 13.68 10.43
C ASN A 440 -11.70 14.11 9.76
N LYS A 441 -10.60 14.20 10.52
CA LYS A 441 -9.34 14.79 10.06
C LYS A 441 -8.65 14.06 8.92
N MET A 442 -9.08 12.85 8.55
CA MET A 442 -8.52 12.11 7.41
C MET A 442 -9.24 12.41 6.09
N PHE A 443 -10.49 12.87 6.15
CA PHE A 443 -11.31 13.13 4.97
C PHE A 443 -10.86 14.43 4.29
N VAL A 444 -10.75 14.50 2.97
CA VAL A 444 -10.55 15.75 2.24
C VAL A 444 -11.77 16.68 2.39
N ARG A 445 -13.00 16.16 2.27
CA ARG A 445 -14.23 16.97 2.33
C ARG A 445 -14.75 17.08 3.75
N ARG A 446 -14.46 18.21 4.38
CA ARG A 446 -14.87 18.52 5.76
C ARG A 446 -15.67 19.80 5.81
N GLU A 447 -16.59 19.83 6.76
CA GLU A 447 -17.21 21.09 7.14
C GLU A 447 -16.32 21.85 8.13
N GLU A 448 -15.98 23.10 7.78
CA GLU A 448 -15.19 24.00 8.64
C GLU A 448 -16.08 24.91 9.52
N HIS A 449 -17.34 25.12 9.12
CA HIS A 449 -18.26 26.09 9.72
C HIS A 449 -19.58 25.47 10.24
N SER A 450 -19.51 24.38 11.02
CA SER A 450 -20.54 23.89 11.98
C SER A 450 -22.04 23.84 11.59
N SER A 451 -22.42 23.94 10.32
CA SER A 451 -23.80 24.08 9.85
C SER A 451 -24.44 22.79 9.30
N GLY A 452 -23.70 21.70 9.13
CA GLY A 452 -24.18 20.43 8.58
C GLY A 452 -23.07 19.45 8.15
N GLY A 453 -23.24 18.17 8.46
CA GLY A 453 -22.30 17.12 8.02
C GLY A 453 -22.62 15.75 8.58
N PHE A 454 -22.08 14.72 7.94
CA PHE A 454 -22.06 13.37 8.49
C PHE A 454 -20.99 13.25 9.58
N SER A 455 -21.38 12.88 10.79
CA SER A 455 -20.51 12.87 11.97
C SER A 455 -19.64 11.62 12.04
N ILE A 456 -18.33 11.81 11.98
CA ILE A 456 -17.31 10.80 12.21
C ILE A 456 -16.94 10.82 13.70
N ASP A 457 -17.64 10.01 14.48
CA ASP A 457 -17.57 9.93 15.94
C ASP A 457 -16.82 8.69 16.46
N ILE A 458 -16.38 7.82 15.55
CA ILE A 458 -15.59 6.62 15.89
C ILE A 458 -14.11 6.87 15.60
N LYS A 459 -13.25 6.47 16.54
CA LYS A 459 -11.79 6.55 16.41
C LYS A 459 -11.29 5.57 15.35
N PRO A 460 -10.60 6.03 14.30
CA PRO A 460 -9.91 5.14 13.38
C PRO A 460 -8.68 4.50 14.03
N GLU A 461 -8.36 3.29 13.60
CA GLU A 461 -7.11 2.60 13.94
C GLU A 461 -6.08 2.76 12.83
N VAL A 462 -4.78 2.74 13.18
CA VAL A 462 -3.69 2.86 12.20
C VAL A 462 -3.81 1.84 11.08
N ARG A 463 -4.19 0.59 11.38
CA ARG A 463 -4.42 -0.45 10.36
C ARG A 463 -5.49 -0.10 9.34
N THR A 464 -6.56 0.56 9.78
CA THR A 464 -7.68 0.98 8.91
C THR A 464 -7.22 2.09 7.97
N LEU A 465 -6.42 3.02 8.49
CA LEU A 465 -5.79 4.07 7.68
C LEU A 465 -4.83 3.47 6.64
N VAL A 466 -3.98 2.52 7.05
CA VAL A 466 -3.07 1.82 6.14
C VAL A 466 -3.81 1.05 5.05
N ALA A 467 -4.90 0.36 5.39
CA ALA A 467 -5.76 -0.32 4.42
C ALA A 467 -6.44 0.66 3.45
N ALA A 468 -6.70 1.90 3.89
CA ALA A 468 -7.22 2.96 3.04
C ALA A 468 -6.14 3.64 2.17
N GLY A 469 -4.84 3.37 2.39
CA GLY A 469 -3.74 4.03 1.68
C GLY A 469 -3.10 5.21 2.42
N LEU A 470 -3.39 5.39 3.71
CA LEU A 470 -2.74 6.39 4.57
C LEU A 470 -1.65 5.71 5.42
N ILE A 471 -0.39 5.87 5.04
CA ILE A 471 0.74 5.21 5.70
C ILE A 471 1.45 6.20 6.63
N LEU A 472 1.55 5.86 7.91
CA LEU A 472 2.26 6.67 8.90
C LEU A 472 3.75 6.34 8.90
N VAL A 473 4.58 7.36 8.67
CA VAL A 473 6.04 7.26 8.61
C VAL A 473 6.62 8.04 9.78
N LYS A 474 7.51 7.40 10.56
CA LYS A 474 8.22 8.04 11.66
C LYS A 474 9.48 8.73 11.14
N VAL A 475 9.62 10.00 11.49
CA VAL A 475 10.75 10.85 11.10
C VAL A 475 11.44 11.44 12.32
N SER A 476 12.73 11.74 12.18
CA SER A 476 13.56 12.37 13.19
C SER A 476 13.73 13.87 12.91
N MET A 477 13.52 14.67 13.95
CA MET A 477 13.68 16.12 14.00
C MET A 477 14.85 16.48 14.91
N GLN A 478 15.17 17.77 14.95
CA GLN A 478 16.11 18.31 15.95
C GLN A 478 15.54 18.17 17.37
N ASP A 479 14.24 18.40 17.54
CA ASP A 479 13.58 18.42 18.85
C ASP A 479 12.95 17.07 19.26
N GLY A 480 13.14 16.01 18.48
CA GLY A 480 12.57 14.69 18.77
C GLY A 480 12.18 13.90 17.53
N SER A 481 11.04 13.19 17.59
CA SER A 481 10.50 12.41 16.47
C SER A 481 9.06 12.79 16.22
N ALA A 482 8.61 12.72 14.97
CA ALA A 482 7.22 12.92 14.58
C ALA A 482 6.72 11.80 13.68
N LEU A 483 5.41 11.76 13.43
CA LEU A 483 4.82 10.97 12.35
C LEU A 483 4.37 11.90 11.24
N VAL A 484 4.68 11.51 10.01
CA VAL A 484 4.24 12.15 8.78
C VAL A 484 3.39 11.13 8.02
N CYS A 485 2.27 11.56 7.46
CA CYS A 485 1.38 10.69 6.70
C CYS A 485 1.73 10.73 5.20
N LEU A 486 2.09 9.57 4.66
CA LEU A 486 2.13 9.33 3.22
C LEU A 486 0.71 9.01 2.75
N ASP A 487 0.05 9.99 2.11
CA ASP A 487 -1.29 9.79 1.52
C ASP A 487 -1.18 9.19 0.12
N LEU A 488 -1.61 7.94 -0.01
CA LEU A 488 -1.69 7.15 -1.24
C LEU A 488 -3.14 6.87 -1.63
N ARG A 489 -4.09 7.69 -1.18
CA ARG A 489 -5.48 7.55 -1.58
C ARG A 489 -5.70 8.02 -3.01
N ARG A 490 -6.66 7.39 -3.68
CA ARG A 490 -7.12 7.81 -5.01
C ARG A 490 -7.63 9.25 -4.95
N GLY A 491 -7.12 10.11 -5.83
CA GLY A 491 -7.48 11.54 -5.87
C GLY A 491 -6.75 12.43 -4.88
N SER A 492 -5.87 11.88 -4.02
CA SER A 492 -4.91 12.65 -3.21
C SER A 492 -3.59 12.92 -3.95
N GLU A 493 -3.48 12.50 -5.21
CA GLU A 493 -2.32 12.77 -6.06
C GLU A 493 -2.11 14.29 -6.16
N LYS A 494 -0.92 14.75 -5.78
CA LYS A 494 -0.52 16.17 -5.93
C LYS A 494 -0.24 16.41 -7.43
N ARG A 495 0.45 17.50 -7.80
CA ARG A 495 0.86 17.74 -9.21
C ARG A 495 1.65 16.57 -9.83
N ASP A 496 2.19 15.68 -9.00
CA ASP A 496 2.85 14.43 -9.38
C ASP A 496 1.97 13.24 -8.95
N VAL A 497 1.91 12.21 -9.80
CA VAL A 497 1.17 10.94 -9.62
C VAL A 497 1.79 10.08 -8.50
N ARG A 498 3.01 10.45 -8.08
CA ARG A 498 3.75 9.87 -6.96
C ARG A 498 3.73 10.79 -5.75
N THR A 499 3.59 10.21 -4.57
CA THR A 499 3.92 10.88 -3.31
C THR A 499 5.20 10.27 -2.74
N SER A 500 6.07 11.11 -2.17
CA SER A 500 7.38 10.71 -1.68
C SER A 500 7.74 11.48 -0.43
N ILE A 501 8.33 10.79 0.54
CA ILE A 501 8.91 11.37 1.75
C ILE A 501 10.42 11.13 1.69
N ARG A 502 11.19 12.22 1.72
CA ARG A 502 12.67 12.24 1.66
C ARG A 502 13.29 12.51 3.03
N HIS A 503 14.58 12.26 3.20
CA HIS A 503 15.26 12.49 4.49
C HIS A 503 15.19 13.94 4.95
N SER A 504 15.40 14.89 4.03
CA SER A 504 15.17 16.31 4.27
C SER A 504 13.88 16.74 3.60
N GLY A 505 12.83 16.93 4.41
CA GLY A 505 11.52 17.40 3.94
C GLY A 505 11.05 18.64 4.69
N ASN A 506 10.24 19.44 4.02
CA ASN A 506 9.44 20.49 4.62
C ASN A 506 8.02 20.37 4.04
N GLU A 507 7.14 19.69 4.76
CA GLU A 507 5.75 19.54 4.34
C GLU A 507 4.86 20.53 5.07
N ALA A 508 4.16 21.33 4.26
CA ALA A 508 3.11 22.25 4.67
C ALA A 508 1.77 21.67 4.21
N GLY A 509 0.81 21.52 5.12
CA GLY A 509 -0.54 21.07 4.78
C GLY A 509 -0.79 19.54 4.80
N ASP A 510 0.22 18.73 5.09
CA ASP A 510 0.06 17.27 5.26
C ASP A 510 -0.33 16.89 6.71
N HIS A 511 -0.82 15.66 6.90
CA HIS A 511 -1.22 15.12 8.20
C HIS A 511 0.00 14.70 9.00
N VAL A 512 0.22 15.37 10.14
CA VAL A 512 1.43 15.22 10.96
C VAL A 512 1.08 15.05 12.44
N CYS A 513 1.81 14.17 13.13
CA CYS A 513 1.80 14.04 14.59
C CYS A 513 3.16 14.48 15.14
N ARG A 514 3.24 15.66 15.76
CA ARG A 514 4.51 16.19 16.33
C ARG A 514 5.02 15.39 17.52
N TYR A 515 4.13 14.74 18.26
CA TYR A 515 4.46 14.01 19.48
C TYR A 515 3.85 12.61 19.45
N PRO A 516 4.50 11.65 18.75
CA PRO A 516 4.04 10.28 18.73
C PRO A 516 4.08 9.69 20.14
N PRO A 517 3.04 8.94 20.54
CA PRO A 517 3.03 8.30 21.85
C PRO A 517 4.15 7.27 21.95
N ARG A 518 4.89 7.26 23.05
CA ARG A 518 5.98 6.33 23.30
C ARG A 518 5.46 5.03 23.93
N PRO A 519 6.21 3.91 23.84
CA PRO A 519 5.89 2.70 24.59
C PRO A 519 5.86 3.03 26.10
N GLY A 520 4.70 2.87 26.76
CA GLY A 520 4.50 3.15 28.18
C GLY A 520 3.77 4.47 28.52
N ASP A 521 3.43 5.29 27.53
CA ASP A 521 2.68 6.53 27.77
C ASP A 521 1.22 6.28 28.18
N ARG A 522 0.69 7.16 29.04
CA ARG A 522 -0.72 7.14 29.49
C ARG A 522 -1.70 7.52 28.38
N ILE A 523 -1.27 8.35 27.43
CA ILE A 523 -2.04 8.74 26.25
C ILE A 523 -1.56 7.84 25.10
N GLN A 524 -2.44 6.95 24.64
CA GLN A 524 -2.10 5.96 23.62
C GLN A 524 -2.52 6.37 22.20
N ASP A 525 -3.30 7.45 22.08
CA ASP A 525 -3.86 7.89 20.81
C ASP A 525 -2.84 8.74 20.03
N VAL A 526 -2.72 8.48 18.73
CA VAL A 526 -1.91 9.28 17.81
C VAL A 526 -2.72 10.50 17.38
N GLU A 527 -2.31 11.70 17.77
CA GLU A 527 -2.99 12.93 17.35
C GLU A 527 -2.40 13.44 16.04
N LEU A 528 -3.18 13.32 14.96
CA LEU A 528 -2.82 13.87 13.66
C LEU A 528 -3.42 15.25 13.51
N SER A 529 -2.59 16.21 13.14
CA SER A 529 -2.97 17.59 12.89
C SER A 529 -2.43 18.02 11.54
N ARG A 530 -3.16 18.91 10.87
CA ARG A 530 -2.65 19.50 9.63
C ARG A 530 -1.60 20.53 9.99
N ALA A 531 -0.38 20.38 9.47
CA ALA A 531 0.68 21.35 9.76
C ALA A 531 0.29 22.72 9.17
N PRO A 532 0.29 23.81 9.96
CA PRO A 532 0.01 25.15 9.43
C PRO A 532 1.03 25.50 8.35
N VAL A 533 0.59 26.16 7.28
CA VAL A 533 1.44 26.50 6.11
C VAL A 533 2.71 27.30 6.47
N TRP A 534 2.64 28.03 7.57
CA TRP A 534 3.68 28.92 8.11
C TRP A 534 4.54 28.26 9.19
N ALA A 535 4.15 27.09 9.69
CA ALA A 535 4.87 26.30 10.70
C ALA A 535 5.14 24.89 10.16
N GLY A 536 5.67 24.84 8.93
CA GLY A 536 6.05 23.63 8.22
C GLY A 536 6.93 22.74 9.08
N LEU A 537 6.65 21.45 9.03
CA LEU A 537 7.38 20.46 9.79
C LEU A 537 8.69 20.14 9.06
N ARG A 538 9.83 20.38 9.69
CA ARG A 538 11.14 20.06 9.13
C ARG A 538 11.75 18.85 9.84
N TRP A 539 12.14 17.85 9.07
CA TRP A 539 12.85 16.67 9.58
C TRP A 539 14.13 16.45 8.80
N ASN A 540 15.04 15.68 9.42
CA ASN A 540 16.39 15.45 8.88
C ASN A 540 16.60 13.98 8.48
N LYS A 541 15.76 13.07 8.96
CA LYS A 541 15.93 11.63 8.70
C LYS A 541 14.61 10.87 8.80
N ILE A 542 14.39 9.93 7.90
CA ILE A 542 13.33 8.93 8.00
C ILE A 542 13.82 7.76 8.85
N LEU A 543 13.01 7.33 9.81
CA LEU A 543 13.32 6.20 10.69
C LEU A 543 12.68 4.91 10.16
N GLY A 544 11.45 4.99 9.64
CA GLY A 544 10.72 3.86 9.06
C GLY A 544 9.20 4.02 9.17
N ILE A 545 8.47 2.97 8.83
CA ILE A 545 7.01 2.92 8.90
C ILE A 545 6.59 2.64 10.34
N TYR A 546 5.58 3.36 10.82
CA TYR A 546 5.04 3.21 12.15
C TYR A 546 4.39 1.82 12.33
N HIS A 547 4.80 1.10 13.38
CA HIS A 547 4.48 -0.32 13.53
C HIS A 547 3.27 -0.61 14.44
N ALA A 548 2.78 0.39 15.17
CA ALA A 548 1.72 0.17 16.16
C ALA A 548 0.30 0.18 15.52
N ALA A 549 -0.04 -0.90 14.84
CA ALA A 549 -1.25 -1.03 14.00
C ALA A 549 -2.59 -0.95 14.76
N ASP A 550 -2.62 -1.35 16.04
CA ASP A 550 -3.83 -1.28 16.88
C ASP A 550 -4.04 0.09 17.54
N ARG A 551 -3.10 1.03 17.39
CA ARG A 551 -3.25 2.34 18.00
C ARG A 551 -4.36 3.12 17.33
N LYS A 552 -5.14 3.80 18.17
CA LYS A 552 -6.21 4.68 17.73
C LYS A 552 -5.63 6.04 17.35
N VAL A 553 -6.29 6.70 16.41
CA VAL A 553 -5.85 7.96 15.83
C VAL A 553 -6.92 9.02 16.06
N ARG A 554 -6.48 10.24 16.36
CA ARG A 554 -7.32 11.39 16.69
C ARG A 554 -7.08 12.60 15.78
#